data_AF-A0A7U9XHT5-F1
#
_entry.id   AF-A0A7U9XHT5-F1
#
_cell.length_a   1.000
_cell.length_b   1.000
_cell.length_c   1.000
_cell.angle_alpha   90.00
_cell.angle_beta   90.00
_cell.angle_gamma   90.00
#
_symmetry.space_group_name_H-M   'P 1'
#
loop_
_entity.id
_entity.type
_entity.pdbx_description
1 polymer ?
#
loop_
_entity_poly.entity_id
_entity_poly.type
_entity_poly.pdbx_seq_one_letter_code
_entity_poly.pdbx_strand_id
1 'polypeptide(L)' 'MVQAVIEGSEPEINDTETYDNGKMVVPSYLCEPQSLDKDNYKELVIDSGYYKEEEVMNAK' A
#
# COMPACT_ATOMS: atom_id res chain seq x y z
N MET A 1 12.26 0.11 -1.32
CA MET A 1 12.76 -0.59 -0.12
C MET A 1 13.78 -1.68 -0.42
N VAL A 2 13.43 -2.78 -1.10
CA VAL A 2 14.36 -3.90 -1.32
C VAL A 2 15.66 -3.48 -2.02
N GLN A 3 15.56 -2.64 -3.07
CA GLN A 3 16.72 -2.15 -3.80
C GLN A 3 17.70 -1.37 -2.91
N ALA A 4 17.20 -0.45 -2.08
CA ALA A 4 18.02 0.34 -1.16
C ALA A 4 18.78 -0.56 -0.18
N VAL A 5 18.12 -1.59 0.36
CA VAL A 5 18.76 -2.58 1.23
C VAL A 5 19.86 -3.36 0.51
N ILE A 6 19.63 -3.76 -0.75
CA ILE A 6 20.64 -4.47 -1.56
C ILE A 6 21.84 -3.56 -1.86
N GLU A 7 21.59 -2.28 -2.12
CA GLU A 7 22.62 -1.28 -2.43
C GLU A 7 23.32 -0.71 -1.18
N GLY A 8 22.86 -1.06 0.02
CA GLY A 8 23.37 -0.55 1.29
C GLY A 8 23.01 0.91 1.58
N SER A 9 22.01 1.45 0.87
CA SER A 9 21.46 2.78 1.10
C SER A 9 20.24 2.74 2.02
N GLU A 10 19.90 3.87 2.63
CA GLU A 10 18.72 3.94 3.50
C GLU A 10 17.44 3.93 2.65
N PRO A 11 16.49 3.01 2.91
CA PRO A 11 15.21 3.00 2.23
C PRO A 11 14.40 4.25 2.59
N GLU A 12 13.56 4.70 1.67
CA GLU A 12 12.60 5.76 1.94
C GLU A 12 11.63 5.32 3.05
N ILE A 13 11.55 6.13 4.11
CA ILE A 13 10.79 5.86 5.33
C ILE A 13 10.12 7.17 5.76
N ASN A 14 8.82 7.07 6.10
CA ASN A 14 8.01 8.24 6.49
C ASN A 14 7.47 8.15 7.92
N ASP A 15 7.66 7.02 8.62
CA ASP A 15 7.29 6.84 10.03
C ASP A 15 8.38 6.08 10.79
N THR A 16 8.86 6.69 11.88
CA THR A 16 9.87 6.09 12.78
C THR A 16 9.41 6.15 14.24
N GLU A 17 8.12 6.30 14.49
CA GLU A 17 7.56 6.56 15.83
C GLU A 17 6.40 5.62 16.19
N THR A 18 5.56 5.26 15.22
CA THR A 18 4.25 4.62 15.49
C THR A 18 4.35 3.11 15.74
N TYR A 19 5.27 2.42 15.06
CA TYR A 19 5.29 0.96 15.02
C TYR A 19 6.29 0.35 16.00
N ASP A 20 5.96 0.37 17.30
CA ASP A 20 6.71 -0.36 18.32
C ASP A 20 6.31 -1.84 18.35
N ASN A 21 7.29 -2.73 18.13
CA ASN A 21 7.10 -4.18 18.17
C ASN A 21 7.44 -4.81 19.54
N GLY A 22 7.67 -3.99 20.57
CA GLY A 22 8.06 -4.38 21.92
C GLY A 22 9.56 -4.54 22.14
N LYS A 23 10.38 -4.42 21.09
CA LYS A 23 11.86 -4.39 21.18
C LYS A 23 12.44 -3.07 20.68
N MET A 24 11.83 -2.51 19.65
CA MET A 24 12.22 -1.25 19.05
C MET A 24 11.07 -0.67 18.24
N VAL A 25 11.14 0.62 17.99
CA VAL A 25 10.30 1.26 16.98
C VAL A 25 10.84 0.91 15.60
N VAL A 26 10.00 0.28 14.79
CA VAL A 26 10.34 -0.20 13.45
C VAL A 26 10.21 0.94 12.45
N PRO A 27 11.30 1.34 11.77
CA PRO A 27 11.23 2.28 10.66
C PRO A 27 10.30 1.73 9.57
N SER A 28 9.23 2.47 9.26
CA SER A 28 8.11 2.01 8.43
C SER A 28 7.77 3.02 7.35
N TYR A 29 7.27 2.51 6.22
CA TYR A 29 6.71 3.35 5.16
C TYR A 29 5.22 3.09 5.04
N LEU A 30 4.42 4.11 5.34
CA LEU A 30 2.97 4.07 5.34
C LEU A 30 2.48 4.54 3.98
N CYS A 31 1.80 3.65 3.25
CA CYS A 31 1.09 4.00 2.03
C CYS A 31 -0.20 4.77 2.39
N GLU A 32 -0.51 5.81 1.63
CA GLU A 32 -1.76 6.55 1.80
C GLU A 32 -2.96 5.71 1.33
N PRO A 33 -3.92 5.38 2.22
CA PRO A 33 -5.11 4.64 1.83
C PRO A 33 -6.05 5.54 1.02
N GLN A 34 -6.62 4.98 -0.06
CA GLN A 34 -7.67 5.64 -0.83
C GLN A 34 -9.04 5.14 -0.34
N SER A 35 -9.97 6.06 -0.10
CA SER A 35 -11.34 5.70 0.26
C SER A 35 -12.08 5.19 -0.97
N LEU A 36 -12.78 4.06 -0.83
CA LEU A 36 -13.49 3.42 -1.93
C LEU A 36 -14.99 3.34 -1.67
N ASP A 37 -15.77 3.76 -2.65
CA ASP A 37 -17.23 3.70 -2.67
C ASP A 37 -17.76 3.28 -4.06
N LYS A 38 -19.09 3.26 -4.20
CA LYS A 38 -19.75 2.86 -5.45
C LYS A 38 -19.54 3.85 -6.59
N ASP A 39 -19.13 5.08 -6.28
CA ASP A 39 -18.98 6.13 -7.27
C ASP A 39 -17.55 6.15 -7.85
N ASN A 40 -16.55 5.69 -7.07
CA ASN A 40 -15.13 5.73 -7.46
C ASN A 40 -14.46 4.37 -7.74
N TYR A 41 -15.13 3.23 -7.48
CA TYR A 41 -14.51 1.91 -7.62
C TYR A 41 -14.01 1.62 -9.04
N LYS A 42 -14.69 2.12 -10.07
CA LYS A 42 -14.30 1.85 -11.46
C LYS A 42 -12.93 2.43 -11.78
N GLU A 43 -12.72 3.69 -11.41
CA GLU A 43 -11.43 4.37 -11.61
C GLU A 43 -10.33 3.79 -10.72
N LEU A 44 -10.59 3.65 -9.41
CA LEU A 44 -9.55 3.26 -8.46
C LEU A 44 -9.16 1.78 -8.53
N VAL A 45 -10.03 0.91 -9.03
CA VAL A 45 -9.83 -0.54 -8.97
C VAL A 45 -9.82 -1.22 -10.34
N ILE A 46 -10.70 -0.81 -11.27
CA ILE A 46 -10.72 -1.40 -12.62
C ILE A 46 -9.68 -0.72 -13.52
N ASP A 47 -9.72 0.61 -13.59
CA ASP A 47 -8.83 1.37 -14.48
C ASP A 47 -7.38 1.37 -13.96
N SER A 48 -7.17 1.21 -12.66
CA SER A 48 -5.85 0.97 -12.06
C SER A 48 -5.24 -0.39 -12.43
N GLY A 49 -6.03 -1.28 -13.03
CA GLY A 49 -5.64 -2.64 -13.39
C GLY A 49 -5.51 -3.57 -12.18
N TYR A 50 -6.01 -3.16 -11.01
CA TYR A 50 -5.96 -3.96 -9.79
C TYR A 50 -6.91 -5.17 -9.86
N TYR A 51 -8.11 -4.98 -10.40
CA TYR A 51 -9.02 -6.06 -10.79
C TYR A 51 -9.53 -5.86 -12.22
N LYS A 52 -9.88 -6.97 -12.87
CA LYS A 52 -10.66 -6.91 -14.11
C LYS A 52 -12.13 -6.70 -13.79
N GLU A 53 -12.86 -6.01 -14.67
CA GLU A 53 -14.30 -5.73 -14.49
C GLU A 53 -15.10 -7.04 -14.30
N GLU A 54 -14.69 -8.14 -14.95
CA GLU A 54 -15.27 -9.47 -14.80
C GLU A 54 -15.11 -10.07 -13.39
N GLU A 55 -14.06 -9.74 -12.65
CA GLU A 55 -13.80 -10.28 -11.31
C GLU A 55 -14.69 -9.59 -10.26
N VAL A 56 -15.00 -8.32 -10.48
CA VAL A 56 -15.87 -7.53 -9.59
C VAL A 56 -17.35 -7.81 -9.87
N MET A 57 -17.74 -7.98 -11.14
CA MET A 57 -19.14 -8.23 -11.52
C MET A 57 -19.61 -9.66 -11.23
N ASN A 58 -18.69 -10.62 -11.08
CA ASN A 58 -19.01 -12.02 -10.77
C ASN A 58 -18.94 -12.35 -9.26
N ALA A 59 -18.71 -11.37 -8.39
CA ALA A 59 -18.82 -11.54 -6.95
C ALA A 59 -20.31 -11.77 -6.58
N LYS A 60 -20.72 -13.03 -6.54
CA LYS A 60 -22.02 -13.47 -6.02
C LYS A 60 -22.08 -13.43 -4.50
#